data_AF-A0A016UMX3-F1
#
_entry.id   AF-A0A016UMX3-F1
#
_cell.length_a   1.000
_cell.length_b   1.000
_cell.length_c   1.000
_cell.angle_alpha   90.00
_cell.angle_beta   90.00
_cell.angle_gamma   90.00
#
_symmetry.space_group_name_H-M   'P 1'
#
loop_
_entity.id
_entity.type
_entity.pdbx_description
1 polymer ?
#
loop_
_entity_poly.entity_id
_entity_poly.type
_entity_poly.pdbx_seq_one_letter_code
_entity_poly.pdbx_strand_id
1 'polypeptide(L)'
;MLPRRIPLLLLVLGSFSSAAKVDDSVHYLITFERADSGLEGGQLLEDNEKALKDDNSLRISTQNNENYICKMPEAPKTRAEDISTYKGPTPVELLAPVYKEKLCSYRVEPYWSYELCHGRYIVQYHEEKDIRGW
;
A
#
# COMPACT_ATOMS: atom_id res chain seq x y z
N MET A 1 55.61 -31.26 19.86
CA MET A 1 54.21 -31.63 20.21
C MET A 1 53.37 -30.37 20.17
N LEU A 2 52.41 -30.26 19.26
CA LEU A 2 51.37 -29.21 19.30
C LEU A 2 50.03 -29.91 19.03
N PRO A 3 48.99 -29.75 19.87
CA PRO A 3 47.74 -30.47 19.71
C PRO A 3 46.89 -29.77 18.64
N ARG A 4 46.47 -30.55 17.64
CA ARG A 4 45.52 -30.15 16.60
C ARG A 4 44.14 -30.00 17.26
N ARG A 5 43.66 -28.76 17.46
CA ARG A 5 42.27 -28.52 17.87
C ARG A 5 41.36 -28.63 16.66
N ILE A 6 40.51 -29.66 16.63
CA ILE A 6 39.44 -29.82 15.65
C ILE A 6 38.18 -29.20 16.28
N PRO A 7 37.63 -28.09 15.74
CA PRO A 7 36.37 -27.58 16.23
C PRO A 7 35.25 -28.39 15.57
N LEU A 8 34.51 -29.16 16.37
CA LEU A 8 33.22 -29.72 15.97
C LEU A 8 32.19 -28.59 16.11
N LEU A 9 31.77 -27.97 15.00
CA LEU A 9 30.67 -26.99 15.04
C LEU A 9 29.42 -27.61 14.41
N LEU A 10 28.37 -27.72 15.24
CA LEU A 10 27.05 -28.22 14.89
C LEU A 10 26.46 -27.45 13.69
N LEU A 11 26.09 -28.18 12.65
CA LEU A 11 25.21 -27.69 11.59
C LEU A 11 23.78 -27.59 12.16
N VAL A 12 23.37 -26.38 12.53
CA VAL A 12 21.97 -26.06 12.79
C VAL A 12 21.28 -25.97 11.44
N LEU A 13 20.57 -27.03 11.04
CA LEU A 13 19.65 -26.99 9.92
C LEU A 13 18.42 -26.18 10.35
N GLY A 14 18.50 -24.86 10.21
CA GLY A 14 17.35 -23.98 10.32
C GLY A 14 16.45 -24.17 9.10
N SER A 15 15.24 -24.68 9.31
CA SER A 15 14.21 -24.70 8.28
C SER A 15 13.79 -23.26 7.98
N PHE A 16 14.31 -22.70 6.89
CA PHE A 16 13.83 -21.43 6.34
C PHE A 16 12.47 -21.67 5.67
N SER A 17 11.39 -21.49 6.43
CA SER A 17 10.06 -21.33 5.83
C SER A 17 9.99 -19.93 5.23
N SER A 18 10.29 -19.81 3.94
CA SER A 18 10.03 -18.57 3.21
C SER A 18 8.53 -18.44 3.01
N ALA A 19 7.88 -17.53 3.73
CA ALA A 19 6.53 -17.10 3.40
C ALA A 19 6.59 -16.47 2.00
N ALA A 20 5.78 -16.97 1.07
CA ALA A 20 5.62 -16.32 -0.23
C ALA A 20 5.03 -14.92 0.01
N LYS A 21 5.75 -13.88 -0.39
CA LYS A 21 5.27 -12.50 -0.30
C LYS A 21 4.12 -12.33 -1.29
N VAL A 22 2.91 -12.11 -0.77
CA VAL A 22 1.75 -11.71 -1.59
C VAL A 22 1.95 -10.25 -2.00
N ASP A 23 1.70 -9.94 -3.26
CA ASP A 23 1.76 -8.57 -3.78
C ASP A 23 0.39 -7.91 -3.71
N ASP A 24 0.16 -7.12 -2.65
CA ASP A 24 -1.08 -6.38 -2.42
C ASP A 24 -1.06 -4.97 -3.06
N SER A 25 -0.12 -4.69 -3.96
CA SER A 25 -0.01 -3.38 -4.62
C SER A 25 -1.14 -3.15 -5.65
N VAL A 26 -1.70 -4.24 -6.20
CA VAL A 26 -2.76 -4.18 -7.23
C VAL A 26 -4.13 -4.23 -6.56
N HIS A 27 -4.92 -3.18 -6.77
CA HIS A 27 -6.26 -3.05 -6.22
C HIS A 27 -7.29 -3.23 -7.34
N TYR A 28 -8.28 -4.11 -7.12
CA TYR A 28 -9.40 -4.32 -8.05
C TYR A 28 -10.68 -3.73 -7.48
N LEU A 29 -11.39 -2.94 -8.28
CA LEU A 29 -12.76 -2.52 -7.97
C LEU A 29 -13.73 -3.56 -8.54
N ILE A 30 -14.58 -4.12 -7.67
CA ILE A 30 -15.63 -5.05 -8.09
C ILE A 30 -16.87 -4.23 -8.44
N THR A 31 -17.32 -4.31 -9.69
CA THR A 31 -18.54 -3.66 -10.19
C THR A 31 -19.56 -4.70 -10.61
N PHE A 32 -20.83 -4.47 -10.27
CA PHE A 32 -21.94 -5.32 -10.70
C PHE A 32 -22.76 -4.57 -11.76
N GLU A 33 -22.66 -5.02 -13.01
CA GLU A 33 -23.56 -4.58 -14.08
C GLU A 33 -24.87 -5.37 -13.97
N ARG A 34 -25.79 -4.88 -13.13
CA ARG A 34 -27.14 -5.45 -13.07
C ARG A 34 -27.94 -4.85 -14.22
N ALA A 35 -28.49 -5.67 -15.10
CA ALA A 35 -29.46 -5.21 -16.09
C ALA A 35 -30.74 -4.75 -15.36
N ASP A 36 -31.09 -3.48 -15.51
CA ASP A 36 -32.22 -2.85 -14.81
C ASP A 36 -33.59 -3.22 -15.42
N SER A 37 -33.60 -3.86 -16.58
CA SER A 37 -34.82 -4.26 -17.28
C SER A 37 -35.00 -5.78 -17.24
N GLY A 38 -36.00 -6.23 -16.47
CA GLY A 38 -36.51 -7.58 -16.60
C GLY A 38 -37.01 -7.83 -18.04
N LEU A 39 -36.73 -9.04 -18.55
CA LEU A 39 -37.10 -9.60 -19.85
C LEU A 39 -36.02 -9.59 -20.96
N GLU A 40 -34.82 -10.13 -20.72
CA GLU A 40 -33.98 -10.69 -21.81
C GLU A 40 -33.17 -11.91 -21.34
N GLY A 41 -33.86 -13.02 -21.07
CA GLY A 41 -33.20 -14.30 -20.72
C GLY A 41 -32.44 -14.97 -21.87
N GLY A 42 -32.74 -14.61 -23.13
CA GLY A 42 -32.08 -15.16 -24.31
C GLY A 42 -30.77 -14.45 -24.66
N GLN A 43 -30.77 -13.11 -24.62
CA GLN A 43 -29.61 -12.25 -24.89
C GLN A 43 -28.46 -12.56 -23.90
N LEU A 44 -28.80 -12.80 -22.63
CA LEU A 44 -27.84 -13.18 -21.59
C LEU A 44 -27.11 -14.49 -21.87
N LEU A 45 -27.70 -15.48 -22.54
CA LEU A 45 -27.03 -16.77 -22.80
C LEU A 45 -26.00 -16.65 -23.93
N GLU A 46 -26.34 -15.95 -25.01
CA GLU A 46 -25.43 -15.70 -26.14
C GLU A 46 -24.29 -14.76 -25.74
N ASP A 47 -24.59 -13.72 -24.95
CA ASP A 47 -23.58 -12.82 -24.40
C ASP A 47 -22.70 -13.53 -23.37
N ASN A 48 -23.24 -14.49 -22.61
CA ASN A 48 -22.46 -15.32 -21.71
C ASN A 48 -21.49 -16.25 -22.48
N GLU A 49 -21.96 -16.94 -23.52
CA GLU A 49 -21.09 -17.80 -24.33
C GLU A 49 -20.02 -17.03 -25.10
N LYS A 50 -20.35 -15.81 -25.56
CA LYS A 50 -19.40 -14.91 -26.21
C LYS A 50 -18.39 -14.34 -25.23
N ALA A 51 -18.82 -13.97 -24.02
CA ALA A 51 -17.92 -13.51 -22.97
C ALA A 51 -16.96 -14.63 -22.52
N LEU A 52 -17.43 -15.87 -22.38
CA LEU A 52 -16.58 -17.03 -22.05
C LEU A 52 -15.51 -17.37 -23.10
N LYS A 53 -15.62 -16.87 -24.33
CA LYS A 53 -14.59 -17.02 -25.37
C LYS A 53 -13.44 -16.02 -25.22
N ASP A 54 -13.57 -15.04 -24.33
CA ASP A 54 -12.50 -14.12 -24.00
C ASP A 54 -11.59 -14.73 -22.92
N ASP A 55 -10.28 -14.73 -23.15
CA ASP A 55 -9.26 -15.30 -22.23
C ASP A 55 -9.25 -14.57 -20.88
N ASN A 56 -9.82 -13.37 -20.80
CA ASN A 56 -9.90 -12.55 -19.60
C ASN A 56 -11.23 -12.70 -18.84
N SER A 57 -12.02 -13.73 -19.15
CA SER A 57 -13.30 -14.01 -18.50
C SER A 57 -13.27 -15.28 -17.66
N LEU A 58 -13.99 -15.28 -16.55
CA LEU A 58 -14.12 -16.44 -15.65
C LEU A 58 -15.57 -16.64 -15.24
N ARG A 59 -16.07 -17.86 -15.40
CA ARG A 59 -17.38 -18.25 -14.84
C ARG A 59 -17.22 -18.59 -13.36
N ILE A 60 -18.01 -17.93 -12.52
CA ILE A 60 -18.08 -18.19 -11.08
C ILE A 60 -19.52 -18.52 -10.70
N SER A 61 -19.68 -19.36 -9.67
CA SER A 61 -20.98 -19.78 -9.17
C SER A 61 -21.06 -19.60 -7.66
N THR A 62 -22.20 -19.11 -7.17
CA THR A 62 -22.45 -18.98 -5.73
C THR A 62 -22.86 -20.33 -5.12
N GLN A 63 -22.91 -20.42 -3.80
CA GLN A 63 -23.43 -21.61 -3.09
C GLN A 63 -24.89 -21.94 -3.48
N ASN A 64 -25.65 -20.93 -3.91
CA ASN A 64 -27.04 -21.07 -4.36
C ASN A 64 -27.14 -21.37 -5.87
N ASN A 65 -26.02 -21.69 -6.53
CA ASN A 65 -25.95 -22.02 -7.95
C ASN A 65 -26.35 -20.88 -8.90
N GLU A 66 -26.21 -19.62 -8.45
CA GLU A 66 -26.31 -18.45 -9.32
C GLU A 66 -25.01 -18.33 -10.11
N ASN A 67 -25.12 -18.16 -11.42
CA ASN A 67 -23.97 -18.15 -12.32
C ASN A 67 -23.65 -16.71 -12.74
N TYR A 68 -22.38 -16.34 -12.62
CA TYR A 68 -21.85 -15.04 -13.02
C TYR A 68 -20.66 -15.21 -13.95
N ILE A 69 -20.42 -14.21 -14.79
CA ILE A 69 -19.19 -14.07 -15.56
C ILE A 69 -18.42 -12.88 -15.01
N CYS A 70 -17.25 -13.15 -14.46
CA CYS A 70 -16.27 -12.13 -14.09
C CYS A 70 -15.45 -11.78 -15.33
N LYS A 71 -15.42 -10.52 -15.72
CA LYS A 71 -14.50 -10.02 -16.74
C LYS A 71 -13.35 -9.32 -16.03
N MET A 72 -12.15 -9.87 -16.15
CA MET A 72 -10.96 -9.27 -15.60
C MET A 72 -10.61 -8.03 -16.43
N PRO A 73 -10.21 -6.90 -15.82
CA PRO A 73 -9.72 -5.77 -16.59
C PRO A 73 -8.35 -6.09 -17.17
N GLU A 74 -8.02 -5.50 -18.32
CA GLU A 74 -6.64 -5.53 -18.81
C GLU A 74 -5.76 -4.79 -17.80
N ALA A 75 -4.67 -5.44 -17.36
CA ALA A 75 -3.69 -4.78 -16.53
C ALA A 75 -3.14 -3.57 -17.31
N PRO A 76 -3.16 -2.35 -16.74
CA PRO A 76 -2.55 -1.22 -17.39
C PRO A 76 -1.08 -1.55 -17.68
N LYS A 77 -0.66 -1.46 -18.95
CA LYS A 77 0.74 -1.62 -19.37
C LYS A 77 1.62 -0.45 -18.92
N THR A 78 1.16 0.34 -17.97
CA THR A 78 1.97 1.38 -17.34
C THR A 78 2.92 0.66 -16.39
N ARG A 79 4.03 0.21 -16.98
CA ARG A 79 5.28 -0.06 -16.28
C ARG A 79 5.56 1.09 -15.31
N ALA A 80 6.41 0.83 -14.32
CA ALA A 80 6.94 1.76 -13.33
C ALA A 80 7.61 3.05 -13.88
N GLU A 81 7.31 3.46 -15.10
CA GLU A 81 7.87 4.57 -15.84
C GLU A 81 7.24 5.92 -15.45
N ASP A 82 6.04 5.96 -14.85
CA ASP A 82 5.42 7.27 -14.52
C ASP A 82 5.69 7.81 -13.11
N ILE A 83 6.55 7.13 -12.33
CA ILE A 83 7.19 7.75 -11.16
C ILE A 83 8.39 8.61 -11.60
N SER A 84 8.90 8.38 -12.82
CA SER A 84 10.15 8.99 -13.30
C SER A 84 9.99 10.37 -13.95
N THR A 85 8.76 10.85 -14.17
CA THR A 85 8.51 12.11 -14.89
C THR A 85 8.32 13.32 -13.96
N TYR A 86 8.74 13.27 -12.70
CA TYR A 86 8.73 14.47 -11.87
C TYR A 86 9.87 15.42 -12.29
N LYS A 87 9.52 16.46 -13.06
CA LYS A 87 10.43 17.55 -13.47
C LYS A 87 10.41 18.75 -12.51
N GLY A 88 9.73 18.63 -11.38
CA GLY A 88 9.57 19.73 -10.44
C GLY A 88 10.77 19.88 -9.49
N PRO A 89 10.70 20.88 -8.58
CA PRO A 89 11.76 21.13 -7.62
C PRO A 89 11.98 19.95 -6.68
N THR A 90 13.24 19.65 -6.39
CA THR A 90 13.57 18.55 -5.48
C THR A 90 12.98 18.81 -4.08
N PRO A 91 12.73 17.78 -3.25
CA PRO A 91 12.27 17.98 -1.88
C PRO A 91 13.14 18.96 -1.08
N VAL A 92 14.44 19.01 -1.36
CA VAL A 92 15.38 19.95 -0.72
C VAL A 92 15.15 21.39 -1.17
N GLU A 93 14.81 21.61 -2.43
CA GLU A 93 14.47 22.94 -2.97
C GLU A 93 13.16 23.46 -2.41
N LEU A 94 12.16 22.58 -2.29
CA LEU A 94 10.87 22.93 -1.68
C LEU A 94 11.01 23.29 -0.19
N LEU A 95 11.87 22.58 0.53
CA LEU A 95 12.14 22.85 1.95
C LEU A 95 13.15 23.99 2.15
N ALA A 96 13.72 24.55 1.08
CA ALA A 96 14.76 25.57 1.14
C ALA A 96 14.43 26.83 1.94
N PRO A 97 13.25 27.43 1.78
CA PRO A 97 12.87 28.59 2.56
C PRO A 97 12.83 28.28 4.06
N VAL A 98 12.31 27.10 4.42
CA VAL A 98 12.07 26.70 5.82
C VAL A 98 13.37 26.61 6.63
N TYR A 99 14.42 25.98 6.07
CA TYR A 99 15.70 25.90 6.78
C TYR A 99 16.53 27.20 6.68
N LYS A 100 16.41 27.99 5.59
CA LYS A 100 17.13 29.27 5.44
C LYS A 100 16.62 30.33 6.41
N GLU A 101 15.31 30.43 6.55
CA GLU A 101 14.65 31.37 7.47
C GLU A 101 14.65 30.87 8.91
N LYS A 102 15.17 29.66 9.15
CA LYS A 102 15.23 29.00 10.47
C LYS A 102 13.87 28.95 11.16
N LEU A 103 12.80 28.70 10.41
CA LEU A 103 11.46 28.62 10.97
C LEU A 103 11.31 27.33 11.81
N CYS A 104 10.55 27.42 12.90
CA CYS A 104 10.13 26.26 13.69
C CYS A 104 8.64 26.03 13.52
N SER A 105 8.25 24.77 13.43
CA SER A 105 6.85 24.34 13.41
C SER A 105 6.48 23.80 14.79
N TYR A 106 5.32 24.21 15.28
CA TYR A 106 4.80 23.78 16.59
C TYR A 106 3.53 22.96 16.41
N ARG A 107 3.45 21.85 17.14
CA ARG A 107 2.23 21.07 17.30
C ARG A 107 1.95 20.94 18.78
N VAL A 108 0.83 21.49 19.22
CA VAL A 108 0.40 21.44 20.62
C VAL A 108 -0.71 20.41 20.75
N GLU A 109 -0.46 19.37 21.54
CA GLU A 109 -1.45 18.37 21.96
C GLU A 109 -1.76 18.58 23.45
N PRO A 110 -2.83 17.95 24.00
CA PRO A 110 -3.26 18.21 25.37
C PRO A 110 -2.20 17.97 26.45
N TYR A 111 -1.30 17.02 26.22
CA TYR A 111 -0.24 16.66 27.17
C TYR A 111 1.17 16.93 26.61
N TRP A 112 1.37 16.85 25.30
CA TRP A 112 2.69 17.04 24.69
C TRP A 112 2.69 18.23 23.73
N SER A 113 3.76 19.01 23.80
CA SER A 113 4.10 20.02 22.82
C SER A 113 5.31 19.56 22.02
N TYR A 114 5.26 19.72 20.71
CA TYR A 114 6.33 19.38 19.79
C TYR A 114 6.82 20.65 19.10
N GLU A 115 8.13 20.86 19.12
CA GLU A 115 8.80 21.90 18.35
C GLU A 115 9.78 21.24 17.38
N LEU A 116 9.53 21.46 16.09
CA LEU A 116 10.36 21.01 14.99
C LEU A 116 11.02 22.22 14.32
N CYS A 117 12.32 22.39 14.53
CA CYS A 117 13.11 23.40 13.83
C CYS A 117 13.95 22.70 12.75
N HIS A 118 13.54 22.84 11.49
CA HIS A 118 14.17 22.16 10.36
C HIS A 118 15.69 22.41 10.30
N GLY A 119 16.47 21.32 10.27
CA GLY A 119 17.94 21.37 10.23
C GLY A 119 18.63 21.79 11.53
N ARG A 120 17.90 21.93 12.64
CA ARG A 120 18.45 22.31 13.95
C ARG A 120 18.17 21.25 15.01
N TYR A 121 16.93 21.17 15.48
CA TYR A 121 16.54 20.25 16.53
C TYR A 121 15.07 19.89 16.42
N ILE A 122 14.72 18.80 17.10
CA ILE A 122 13.36 18.35 17.33
C ILE A 122 13.24 18.12 18.82
N VAL A 123 12.29 18.78 19.48
CA VAL A 123 12.06 18.62 20.92
C VAL A 123 10.59 18.35 21.19
N GLN A 124 10.36 17.51 22.19
CA GLN A 124 9.06 17.26 22.78
C GLN A 124 9.14 17.68 24.24
N TYR A 125 8.15 18.42 24.72
CA TYR A 125 8.11 18.90 26.10
C TYR A 125 6.67 18.99 26.60
N HIS A 126 6.51 18.97 27.92
CA HIS A 126 5.24 19.22 28.59
C HIS A 126 5.30 20.60 29.23
N GLU A 127 4.32 21.47 28.94
CA GLU A 127 4.18 22.74 29.65
C GLU A 127 3.27 22.54 30.87
N GLU A 128 3.86 22.53 32.05
CA GLU A 128 3.09 22.63 33.29
C GLU A 128 2.55 24.06 33.39
N LYS A 129 1.23 24.23 33.26
CA LYS A 129 0.60 25.52 33.57
C LYS A 129 0.67 25.71 35.08
N ASP A 130 1.64 26.51 35.55
CA ASP A 130 1.58 27.09 36.88
C ASP A 130 0.32 27.97 36.96
N ILE A 131 -0.79 27.39 37.43
CA ILE A 131 -1.98 28.13 37.80
C ILE A 131 -1.63 28.84 39.12
N ARG A 132 -0.86 29.93 39.03
CA ARG A 132 -0.81 30.90 40.12
C ARG A 132 -2.15 31.62 40.11
N GLY A 133 -3.07 31.04 40.87
CA GLY A 133 -4.44 31.50 41.02
C GLY A 133 -4.51 32.97 41.42
N TRP A 134 -5.46 33.64 40.80
CA TRP A 134 -6.24 34.73 41.37
C TRP A 134 -7.70 34.46 40.98
#